data_AF-A0A940QDU4-F1
#
_entry.id   AF-A0A940QDU4-F1
#
_cell.length_a   1.000
_cell.length_b   1.000
_cell.length_c   1.000
_cell.angle_alpha   90.00
_cell.angle_beta   90.00
_cell.angle_gamma   90.00
#
_symmetry.space_group_name_H-M   'P 1'
#
loop_
_entity.id
_entity.type
_entity.pdbx_description
1 polymer ?
#
loop_
_entity_poly.entity_id
_entity_poly.type
_entity_poly.pdbx_seq_one_letter_code
_entity_poly.pdbx_strand_id
1 'polypeptide(L)'
;ATEVKTTEAVTTAATEVKTTEAVTTAATDVKVTEAVTTPAVTDAPTAAPTGEPAEPAVGDVDDNGVVNTRDLIALKRYLLLADKEAPVNGDINGDKAINSVDLIRLVKILLK
;
A
#
# COMPACT_ATOMS: atom_id res chain seq x y z
N ALA A 1 -48.79 16.54 45.43
CA ALA A 1 -47.54 17.30 45.26
C ALA A 1 -46.76 16.57 44.18
N THR A 2 -46.97 16.83 42.89
CA THR A 2 -46.82 18.10 42.14
C THR A 2 -45.37 18.54 42.08
N GLU A 3 -44.78 18.31 40.89
CA GLU A 3 -43.71 19.05 40.16
C GLU A 3 -42.38 19.30 40.90
N VAL A 4 -41.20 19.11 40.31
CA VAL A 4 -40.64 20.02 39.30
C VAL A 4 -39.77 19.28 38.28
N LYS A 5 -40.14 19.51 37.02
CA LYS A 5 -39.35 19.39 35.80
C LYS A 5 -38.21 20.40 35.82
N THR A 6 -36.96 19.99 35.60
CA THR A 6 -35.94 20.91 35.10
C THR A 6 -35.08 20.22 34.06
N THR A 7 -35.18 20.81 32.87
CA THR A 7 -34.44 20.55 31.64
C THR A 7 -33.29 21.53 31.62
N GLU A 8 -32.06 21.08 31.39
CA GLU A 8 -31.01 21.94 30.84
C GLU A 8 -30.40 21.25 29.63
N ALA A 9 -30.78 21.76 28.47
CA ALA A 9 -30.05 21.61 27.22
C ALA A 9 -29.20 22.87 27.06
N VAL A 10 -27.88 22.72 26.96
CA VAL A 10 -26.96 23.78 26.50
C VAL A 10 -25.84 23.06 25.73
N THR A 11 -25.97 22.97 24.40
CA THR A 11 -25.48 23.92 23.38
C THR A 11 -24.02 23.67 23.01
N THR A 12 -23.92 23.18 21.79
CA THR A 12 -22.80 23.01 20.87
C THR A 12 -21.87 24.21 20.77
N ALA A 13 -20.57 23.96 20.75
CA ALA A 13 -19.61 24.77 20.00
C ALA A 13 -18.65 23.81 19.28
N ALA A 14 -18.98 23.53 18.01
CA ALA A 14 -18.05 22.95 17.06
C ALA A 14 -17.04 24.04 16.68
N THR A 15 -15.76 23.80 16.90
CA THR A 15 -14.69 24.64 16.36
C THR A 15 -14.24 24.07 15.02
N GLU A 16 -14.36 24.92 14.01
CA GLU A 16 -14.21 24.64 12.59
C GLU A 16 -12.77 24.27 12.23
N VAL A 17 -12.64 23.20 11.45
CA VAL A 17 -11.40 22.80 10.79
C VAL A 17 -11.14 23.81 9.67
N LYS A 18 -10.11 24.64 9.81
CA LYS A 18 -9.66 25.53 8.75
C LYS A 18 -8.90 24.72 7.68
N THR A 19 -9.60 24.44 6.59
CA THR A 19 -9.05 24.08 5.28
C THR A 19 -8.46 25.32 4.60
N THR A 20 -7.23 25.24 4.10
CA THR A 20 -6.65 26.13 3.06
C THR A 20 -5.48 25.35 2.45
N GLU A 21 -5.72 24.58 1.38
CA GLU A 21 -5.55 24.92 -0.04
C GLU A 21 -4.10 24.94 -0.57
N ALA A 22 -3.92 24.08 -1.58
CA ALA A 22 -3.15 24.23 -2.81
C ALA A 22 -1.61 24.35 -2.78
N VAL A 23 -1.01 23.21 -3.15
CA VAL A 23 0.17 23.03 -4.02
C VAL A 23 0.47 24.24 -4.90
N THR A 24 1.73 24.71 -4.86
CA THR A 24 2.33 25.52 -5.93
C THR A 24 3.63 24.86 -6.36
N THR A 25 3.58 24.22 -7.52
CA THR A 25 4.71 23.63 -8.23
C THR A 25 5.35 24.72 -9.10
N ALA A 26 6.60 25.12 -8.78
CA ALA A 26 7.38 25.99 -9.64
C ALA A 26 8.09 25.14 -10.71
N ALA A 27 7.52 25.07 -11.91
CA ALA A 27 8.21 24.57 -13.08
C ALA A 27 9.21 25.64 -13.56
N THR A 28 10.50 25.33 -13.47
CA THR A 28 11.57 26.14 -14.07
C THR A 28 11.76 25.65 -15.51
N ASP A 29 11.42 26.53 -16.45
CA ASP A 29 11.60 26.34 -17.89
C ASP A 29 13.09 26.45 -18.23
N VAL A 30 13.78 25.32 -18.27
CA VAL A 30 15.15 25.23 -18.80
C VAL A 30 15.06 24.95 -20.28
N LYS A 31 15.26 26.01 -21.07
CA LYS A 31 15.48 25.94 -22.52
C LYS A 31 16.74 25.13 -22.81
N VAL A 32 16.56 23.85 -23.11
CA VAL A 32 17.65 22.95 -23.51
C VAL A 32 17.88 23.08 -25.01
N THR A 33 19.11 23.45 -25.34
CA THR A 33 19.72 23.51 -26.67
C THR A 33 19.64 22.16 -27.38
N GLU A 34 19.04 22.14 -28.57
CA GLU A 34 18.98 20.96 -29.44
C GLU A 34 20.37 20.66 -30.03
N ALA A 35 21.01 19.59 -29.55
CA ALA A 35 22.15 18.99 -30.22
C ALA A 35 21.65 17.84 -31.11
N VAL A 36 21.71 18.07 -32.42
CA VAL A 36 21.49 17.05 -33.45
C VAL A 36 22.58 15.98 -33.31
N THR A 37 22.19 14.79 -32.86
CA THR A 37 23.01 13.59 -32.94
C THR A 37 22.29 12.54 -33.77
N THR A 38 22.95 12.14 -34.85
CA THR A 38 22.66 11.01 -35.74
C THR A 38 22.12 9.79 -34.97
N PRO A 39 21.03 9.14 -35.43
CA PRO A 39 20.60 7.88 -34.82
C PRO A 39 21.65 6.80 -35.12
N ALA A 40 22.44 6.44 -34.10
CA ALA A 40 23.14 5.17 -34.09
C ALA A 40 22.06 4.08 -34.08
N VAL A 41 22.10 3.20 -35.07
CA VAL A 41 21.32 1.95 -35.08
C VAL A 41 21.78 1.17 -33.86
N THR A 42 21.03 1.32 -32.77
CA THR A 42 21.20 0.53 -31.55
C THR A 42 20.27 -0.65 -31.73
N ASP A 43 20.88 -1.82 -31.86
CA ASP A 43 20.19 -3.09 -31.95
C ASP A 43 19.03 -3.13 -30.96
N ALA A 44 17.84 -3.44 -31.46
CA ALA A 44 16.66 -3.62 -30.62
C ALA A 44 17.01 -4.58 -29.47
N PRO A 45 16.58 -4.31 -28.23
CA PRO A 45 16.73 -5.28 -27.17
C PRO A 45 16.07 -6.57 -27.64
N THR A 46 16.87 -7.60 -27.85
CA THR A 46 16.40 -8.97 -27.98
C THR A 46 15.54 -9.20 -26.75
N ALA A 47 14.22 -9.36 -26.96
CA ALA A 47 13.31 -9.67 -25.87
C ALA A 47 13.88 -10.88 -25.15
N ALA A 48 14.28 -10.67 -23.89
CA ALA A 48 14.61 -11.76 -22.99
C ALA A 48 13.44 -12.77 -23.05
N PRO A 49 13.70 -14.08 -22.97
CA PRO A 49 12.62 -15.05 -22.96
C PRO A 49 11.61 -14.57 -21.92
N THR A 50 10.37 -14.36 -22.35
CA THR A 50 9.25 -14.17 -21.43
C THR A 50 9.20 -15.43 -20.60
N GLY A 51 9.93 -15.40 -19.48
CA GLY A 51 9.97 -16.49 -18.54
C GLY A 51 8.54 -16.79 -18.14
N GLU A 52 8.23 -18.07 -18.06
CA GLU A 52 7.05 -18.55 -17.37
C GLU A 52 6.86 -17.73 -16.09
N PRO A 53 5.66 -17.18 -15.82
CA PRO A 53 5.44 -16.38 -14.63
C PRO A 53 5.93 -17.19 -13.43
N ALA A 54 6.96 -16.67 -12.75
CA ALA A 54 7.49 -17.32 -11.57
C ALA A 54 6.33 -17.50 -10.60
N GLU A 55 6.09 -18.74 -10.16
CA GLU A 55 5.07 -18.99 -9.15
C GLU A 55 5.39 -18.11 -7.92
N PRO A 56 4.39 -17.37 -7.37
CA PRO A 56 4.63 -16.51 -6.23
C PRO A 56 5.15 -17.35 -5.07
N ALA A 57 6.26 -16.92 -4.46
CA ALA A 57 6.84 -17.64 -3.34
C ALA A 57 5.85 -17.64 -2.17
N VAL A 58 5.54 -18.83 -1.63
CA VAL A 58 4.60 -18.95 -0.50
C VAL A 58 5.15 -18.15 0.69
N GLY A 59 4.43 -17.09 1.07
CA GLY A 59 4.82 -16.17 2.14
C GLY A 59 5.36 -14.82 1.67
N ASP A 60 5.49 -14.57 0.37
CA ASP A 60 5.86 -13.27 -0.23
C ASP A 60 4.61 -12.37 -0.33
N VAL A 61 4.18 -11.84 0.81
CA VAL A 61 2.95 -11.07 0.97
C VAL A 61 3.02 -9.73 0.25
N ASP A 62 4.20 -9.12 0.18
CA ASP A 62 4.39 -7.82 -0.48
C ASP A 62 4.86 -7.92 -1.94
N ASP A 63 4.88 -9.14 -2.50
CA ASP A 63 5.14 -9.45 -3.92
C ASP A 63 6.50 -8.89 -4.40
N ASN A 64 7.52 -8.98 -3.55
CA ASN A 64 8.86 -8.46 -3.83
C ASN A 64 9.86 -9.54 -4.28
N GLY A 65 9.43 -10.81 -4.30
CA GLY A 65 10.24 -11.98 -4.66
C GLY A 65 11.07 -12.57 -3.51
N VAL A 66 10.99 -12.03 -2.29
CA VAL A 66 11.82 -12.40 -1.14
C VAL A 66 10.99 -12.51 0.13
N VAL A 67 10.85 -13.73 0.65
CA VAL A 67 10.16 -14.00 1.91
C VAL A 67 11.03 -13.59 3.12
N ASN A 68 10.66 -12.51 3.79
CA ASN A 68 11.36 -11.95 4.95
C ASN A 68 10.41 -11.22 5.93
N THR A 69 10.96 -10.49 6.90
CA THR A 69 10.17 -9.77 7.91
C THR A 69 9.27 -8.67 7.33
N ARG A 70 9.56 -8.19 6.12
CA ARG A 70 8.75 -7.19 5.40
C ARG A 70 7.35 -7.73 5.08
N ASP A 71 7.24 -9.01 4.72
CA ASP A 71 5.96 -9.70 4.53
C ASP A 71 5.11 -9.68 5.79
N LEU A 72 5.76 -9.89 6.93
CA LEU A 72 5.10 -9.88 8.24
C LEU A 72 4.53 -8.49 8.55
N ILE A 73 5.22 -7.43 8.14
CA ILE A 73 4.76 -6.05 8.32
C ILE A 73 3.59 -5.79 7.37
N ALA A 74 3.69 -6.18 6.10
CA ALA A 74 2.62 -6.01 5.11
C ALA A 74 1.33 -6.69 5.56
N LEU A 75 1.42 -7.96 5.97
CA LEU A 75 0.26 -8.72 6.45
C LEU A 75 -0.37 -8.08 7.69
N LYS A 76 0.45 -7.64 8.67
CA LYS A 76 -0.05 -6.95 9.86
C LYS A 76 -0.76 -5.64 9.54
N ARG A 77 -0.22 -4.85 8.63
CA ARG A 77 -0.84 -3.58 8.23
C ARG A 77 -2.20 -3.79 7.60
N TYR A 78 -2.32 -4.80 6.73
CA TYR A 78 -3.61 -5.20 6.17
C TYR A 78 -4.61 -5.64 7.24
N LEU A 79 -4.20 -6.54 8.15
CA LEU A 79 -5.07 -7.03 9.24
C LEU A 79 -5.52 -5.94 10.21
N LEU A 80 -4.73 -4.87 10.34
CA LEU A 80 -5.05 -3.70 11.17
C LEU A 80 -5.79 -2.59 10.40
N LEU A 81 -6.23 -2.85 9.16
CA LEU A 81 -6.91 -1.91 8.26
C LEU A 81 -6.08 -0.65 7.96
N ALA A 82 -4.76 -0.71 8.14
CA ALA A 82 -3.86 0.37 7.75
C ALA A 82 -3.73 0.45 6.22
N ASP A 83 -3.80 -0.69 5.55
CA ASP A 83 -3.83 -0.80 4.09
C ASP A 83 -5.24 -1.22 3.63
N LYS A 84 -5.75 -0.54 2.61
CA LYS A 84 -7.13 -0.76 2.10
C LYS A 84 -7.24 -1.95 1.15
N GLU A 85 -6.12 -2.34 0.54
CA GLU A 85 -6.05 -3.39 -0.46
C GLU A 85 -5.55 -4.68 0.17
N ALA A 86 -6.19 -5.79 -0.17
CA ALA A 86 -5.76 -7.11 0.24
C ALA A 86 -4.48 -7.50 -0.50
N PRO A 87 -3.42 -7.95 0.21
CA PRO A 87 -2.23 -8.46 -0.45
C PRO A 87 -2.58 -9.71 -1.27
N VAL A 88 -2.09 -9.77 -2.51
CA VAL A 88 -2.39 -10.84 -3.48
C VAL A 88 -1.99 -12.22 -2.92
N ASN A 89 -0.86 -12.26 -2.21
CA ASN A 89 -0.29 -13.48 -1.64
C ASN A 89 -0.54 -13.56 -0.11
N GLY A 90 -1.55 -12.86 0.41
CA GLY A 90 -1.85 -12.81 1.84
C GLY A 90 -2.55 -14.04 2.41
N ASP A 91 -3.21 -14.84 1.56
CA ASP A 91 -3.83 -16.12 1.90
C ASP A 91 -2.78 -17.23 1.81
N ILE A 92 -2.03 -17.41 2.90
CA ILE A 92 -0.87 -18.30 2.94
C ILE A 92 -1.31 -19.74 3.23
N ASN A 93 -2.47 -19.93 3.88
CA ASN A 93 -3.02 -21.25 4.18
C ASN A 93 -3.99 -21.78 3.10
N GLY A 94 -4.43 -20.94 2.16
CA GLY A 94 -5.32 -21.29 1.05
C GLY A 94 -6.79 -21.39 1.44
N ASP A 95 -7.21 -20.78 2.55
CA ASP A 95 -8.58 -20.85 3.08
C ASP A 95 -9.52 -19.77 2.53
N LYS A 96 -9.02 -18.92 1.62
CA LYS A 96 -9.71 -17.77 1.00
C LYS A 96 -10.00 -16.61 1.97
N ALA A 97 -9.41 -16.61 3.16
CA ALA A 97 -9.62 -15.58 4.16
C ALA A 97 -8.29 -15.13 4.77
N ILE A 98 -7.85 -13.93 4.41
CA ILE A 98 -6.63 -13.34 4.99
C ILE A 98 -6.87 -12.96 6.45
N ASN A 99 -6.31 -13.72 7.38
CA ASN A 99 -6.54 -13.55 8.81
C ASN A 99 -5.29 -13.89 9.66
N SER A 100 -5.46 -14.00 10.99
CA SER A 100 -4.37 -14.31 11.91
C SER A 100 -3.70 -15.67 11.68
N VAL A 101 -4.40 -16.62 11.05
CA VAL A 101 -3.85 -17.95 10.72
C VAL A 101 -2.74 -17.82 9.68
N ASP A 102 -2.89 -16.95 8.69
CA ASP A 102 -1.84 -16.63 7.71
C ASP A 102 -0.62 -16.02 8.40
N LEU A 103 -0.85 -15.14 9.37
CA LEU A 103 0.24 -14.54 10.13
C LEU A 103 1.07 -15.59 10.89
N ILE A 104 0.40 -16.57 11.52
CA ILE A 104 1.07 -17.69 12.20
C ILE A 104 1.83 -18.54 11.18
N ARG A 105 1.26 -18.76 9.98
CA ARG A 105 1.89 -19.54 8.93
C ARG A 105 3.15 -18.87 8.40
N LEU A 106 3.11 -17.55 8.19
CA LEU A 106 4.25 -16.74 7.77
C LEU A 106 5.39 -16.80 8.79
N VAL A 107 5.09 -16.64 10.07
CA VAL A 107 6.10 -16.76 11.14
C VAL A 107 6.76 -18.15 11.12
N LYS A 108 6.00 -19.22 10.88
CA LYS A 108 6.58 -20.58 10.74
C LYS A 108 7.46 -20.74 9.51
N ILE A 109 7.24 -19.98 8.45
CA ILE A 109 8.10 -19.99 7.25
C ILE A 109 9.43 -19.28 7.56
N LEU A 110 9.36 -18.13 8.24
CA LEU A 110 10.54 -17.32 8.59
C LEU A 110 11.46 -17.94 9.64
N LEU A 111 10.97 -18.89 10.43
CA LEU A 111 11.72 -19.55 11.52
C LEU A 111 12.25 -20.95 11.18
N LYS A 112 12.14 -21.38 9.92
CA LYS A 112 12.77 -22.63 9.44
C LYS A 112 14.23 -22.41 9.11
#